data_AF-A0A822YHT6-F1
#
_entry.id   AF-A0A822YHT6-F1
#
_cell.length_a   1.000
_cell.length_b   1.000
_cell.length_c   1.000
_cell.angle_alpha   90.00
_cell.angle_beta   90.00
_cell.angle_gamma   90.00
#
_symmetry.space_group_name_H-M   'P 1'
#
loop_
_entity.id
_entity.type
_entity.pdbx_description
1 polymer ?
#
loop_
_entity_poly.entity_id
_entity_poly.type
_entity_poly.pdbx_seq_one_letter_code
_entity_poly.pdbx_strand_id
1 'polypeptide(L)'
;MPVHVEASRMSLHRFGNTSSSSIWYELAYTEAKGRMLKGHRVWQIAFGSGFKCNSAVWEALRHVKPSPKGPWEDCIDRYPVQTVS
;
A
#
# COMPACT_ATOMS: atom_id res chain seq x y z
N MET A 1 14.26 5.98 4.19
CA MET A 1 13.10 5.54 5.01
C MET A 1 13.15 4.03 5.18
N PRO A 2 12.69 3.48 6.32
CA PRO A 2 12.52 2.03 6.44
C PRO A 2 11.58 1.51 5.35
N VAL A 3 11.96 0.47 4.62
CA VAL A 3 11.19 -0.09 3.50
C VAL A 3 9.74 -0.46 3.90
N HIS A 4 9.56 -0.87 5.16
CA HIS A 4 8.27 -1.31 5.70
C HIS A 4 7.24 -0.18 5.90
N VAL A 5 7.67 1.08 6.04
CA VAL A 5 6.75 2.23 6.22
C VAL A 5 6.58 3.06 4.94
N GLU A 6 7.29 2.69 3.87
CA GLU A 6 7.28 3.44 2.61
C GLU A 6 5.87 3.55 2.04
N ALA A 7 5.14 2.43 1.93
CA ALA A 7 3.79 2.41 1.35
C ALA A 7 2.85 3.37 2.09
N SER A 8 2.83 3.33 3.43
CA SER A 8 1.98 4.21 4.24
C SER A 8 2.35 5.69 4.06
N ARG A 9 3.64 6.03 4.12
CA ARG A 9 4.09 7.43 3.96
C ARG A 9 3.85 7.95 2.55
N MET A 10 4.07 7.15 1.53
CA MET A 10 3.87 7.59 0.14
C MET A 10 2.39 7.72 -0.18
N SER A 11 1.54 6.78 0.26
CA SER A 11 0.08 6.88 0.18
C SER A 11 -0.42 8.15 0.87
N LEU A 12 0.03 8.41 2.10
CA LEU A 12 -0.35 9.60 2.84
C LEU A 12 0.14 10.89 2.16
N HIS A 13 1.37 10.91 1.66
CA HIS A 13 1.92 12.06 0.93
C HIS A 13 1.11 12.38 -0.33
N ARG A 14 0.70 11.37 -1.11
CA ARG A 14 -0.02 11.58 -2.38
C ARG A 14 -1.50 11.88 -2.19
N PHE A 15 -2.18 11.08 -1.35
CA PHE A 15 -3.64 11.07 -1.28
C PHE A 15 -4.19 11.67 0.02
N GLY A 16 -3.32 11.99 0.98
CA GLY A 16 -3.75 12.33 2.33
C GLY A 16 -4.36 11.14 3.05
N ASN A 17 -5.07 11.42 4.14
CA ASN A 17 -5.81 10.40 4.88
C ASN A 17 -7.11 10.07 4.14
N THR A 18 -7.15 8.94 3.45
CA THR A 18 -8.34 8.43 2.75
C THR A 18 -9.22 7.55 3.66
N SER A 19 -9.11 7.76 4.98
CA SER A 19 -9.85 7.06 6.03
C SER A 19 -9.70 5.55 5.91
N SER A 20 -10.80 4.79 6.00
CA SER A 20 -10.82 3.33 5.94
C SER A 20 -10.22 2.73 4.65
N SER A 21 -10.13 3.51 3.57
CA SER A 21 -9.57 3.04 2.30
C SER A 21 -8.04 3.09 2.24
N SER A 22 -7.37 3.74 3.20
CA SER A 22 -5.91 3.94 3.19
C SER A 22 -5.12 2.64 3.03
N ILE A 23 -5.53 1.57 3.72
CA ILE A 23 -4.89 0.25 3.66
C ILE A 23 -4.88 -0.37 2.25
N TRP A 24 -5.85 0.00 1.40
CA TRP A 24 -5.94 -0.49 0.03
C TRP A 24 -5.02 0.30 -0.90
N TYR A 25 -4.85 1.60 -0.67
CA TYR A 25 -3.88 2.41 -1.40
C TYR A 25 -2.44 1.98 -1.08
N GLU A 26 -2.17 1.61 0.17
CA GLU A 26 -0.88 1.03 0.60
C GLU A 26 -0.60 -0.33 -0.05
N LEU A 27 -1.62 -1.20 -0.11
CA LEU A 27 -1.51 -2.46 -0.85
C LEU A 27 -1.24 -2.20 -2.32
N ALA A 28 -2.04 -1.35 -2.97
CA ALA A 28 -1.88 -0.96 -4.37
C ALA A 28 -0.50 -0.37 -4.68
N TYR A 29 0.08 0.41 -3.76
CA TYR A 29 1.45 0.91 -3.87
C TYR A 29 2.45 -0.24 -3.94
N THR A 30 2.29 -1.24 -3.06
CA THR A 30 3.13 -2.44 -3.02
C THR A 30 3.01 -3.26 -4.31
N GLU A 31 1.80 -3.39 -4.87
CA GLU A 31 1.58 -4.02 -6.17
C GLU A 31 2.25 -3.24 -7.30
N ALA A 32 2.08 -1.92 -7.32
CA ALA A 32 2.64 -1.04 -8.34
C ALA A 32 4.18 -1.03 -8.31
N LYS A 33 4.80 -1.21 -7.13
CA LYS A 33 6.25 -1.44 -7.00
C LYS A 33 6.70 -2.81 -7.46
N GLY A 34 5.81 -3.70 -7.88
CA GLY A 34 6.13 -5.06 -8.29
C GLY A 34 6.62 -5.94 -7.14
N ARG A 35 6.31 -5.59 -5.88
CA ARG A 35 6.84 -6.26 -4.68
C ARG A 35 5.98 -7.44 -4.21
N MET A 36 4.87 -7.74 -4.90
CA MET A 36 3.97 -8.82 -4.55
C MET A 36 4.11 -10.03 -5.49
N LEU A 37 4.87 -11.03 -5.04
CA LEU A 37 5.16 -12.24 -5.79
C LEU A 37 4.26 -13.40 -5.33
N LYS A 38 4.14 -14.44 -6.15
CA LYS A 38 3.38 -15.65 -5.80
C LYS A 38 3.88 -16.24 -4.48
N GLY A 39 2.96 -16.59 -3.58
CA GLY A 39 3.23 -17.14 -2.25
C GLY A 39 3.54 -16.09 -1.18
N HIS A 40 3.72 -14.80 -1.54
CA HIS A 40 3.83 -13.75 -0.54
C HIS A 40 2.54 -13.64 0.28
N ARG A 41 2.69 -13.39 1.57
CA ARG A 41 1.58 -13.13 2.49
C ARG A 41 1.59 -11.69 2.94
N VAL A 42 0.42 -11.06 2.92
CA VAL A 42 0.21 -9.69 3.42
C VAL A 42 -0.79 -9.75 4.54
N TRP A 43 -0.40 -9.26 5.70
CA TRP A 43 -1.31 -9.04 6.82
C TRP A 43 -1.72 -7.58 6.85
N GLN A 44 -2.99 -7.30 6.57
CA GLN A 44 -3.58 -5.98 6.73
C GLN A 44 -4.21 -5.86 8.10
N ILE A 45 -3.81 -4.83 8.84
CA ILE A 45 -4.38 -4.43 10.11
C ILE A 45 -4.86 -2.99 9.96
N ALA A 46 -6.13 -2.76 10.23
CA ALA A 46 -6.74 -1.44 10.08
C ALA A 46 -7.46 -1.03 11.35
N PHE A 47 -7.28 0.23 11.75
CA PHE A 47 -7.94 0.83 12.90
C PHE A 47 -8.90 1.93 12.44
N GLY A 48 -10.10 1.92 13.01
CA GLY A 48 -11.12 2.95 12.81
C GLY A 48 -11.51 3.62 14.12
N SER A 49 -12.18 4.78 14.03
CA SER A 49 -12.68 5.50 15.19
C SER A 49 -13.64 4.64 16.03
N GLY A 50 -13.57 4.78 17.36
CA GLY A 50 -14.43 4.04 18.28
C GLY A 50 -14.00 2.58 18.51
N PHE A 51 -12.69 2.34 18.59
CA PHE A 51 -12.07 1.03 18.90
C PHE A 51 -12.34 -0.09 17.89
N LYS A 52 -12.66 0.26 16.64
CA LYS A 52 -12.87 -0.73 15.58
C LYS A 52 -11.53 -1.17 15.03
N CYS A 53 -11.34 -2.49 14.94
CA CYS A 53 -10.17 -3.11 14.34
C CYS A 53 -10.62 -4.13 13.29
N ASN A 54 -9.91 -4.18 12.16
CA ASN A 54 -10.02 -5.25 11.19
C ASN A 54 -8.63 -5.87 10.95
N SER A 55 -8.61 -7.19 10.78
CA SER A 55 -7.41 -7.99 10.54
C SER A 55 -7.72 -9.00 9.43
N ALA A 56 -6.96 -8.94 8.33
CA ALA A 56 -7.10 -9.87 7.22
C ALA A 56 -5.72 -10.30 6.70
N VAL A 57 -5.56 -11.59 6.43
CA VAL A 57 -4.35 -12.15 5.82
C VAL A 57 -4.66 -12.58 4.40
N TRP A 58 -3.84 -12.11 3.47
CA TRP A 58 -3.93 -12.42 2.04
C TRP A 58 -2.71 -13.23 1.62
N GLU A 59 -2.90 -14.19 0.72
CA GLU A 59 -1.81 -14.89 0.04
C GLU A 59 -1.89 -14.61 -1.47
N ALA A 60 -0.77 -14.17 -2.05
CA ALA A 60 -0.68 -13.90 -3.47
C ALA A 60 -0.65 -15.22 -4.25
N LEU A 61 -1.76 -15.58 -4.90
CA LEU A 61 -1.87 -16.83 -5.67
C LEU A 61 -1.04 -16.82 -6.98
N ARG A 62 -0.59 -15.63 -7.39
CA ARG A 62 0.23 -15.39 -8.60
C ARG A 62 1.15 -14.20 -8.39
N HIS A 63 2.12 -14.03 -9.29
CA HIS A 63 2.87 -12.77 -9.36
C HIS A 63 1.91 -11.65 -9.75
N VAL A 64 1.74 -10.68 -8.86
CA VAL A 64 0.84 -9.55 -9.09
C VAL A 64 1.59 -8.51 -9.90
N LYS A 65 1.10 -8.26 -11.12
CA LYS A 65 1.65 -7.22 -11.99
C LYS A 65 1.03 -5.86 -11.61
N PRO A 66 1.77 -4.75 -11.75
CA PRO A 66 1.21 -3.42 -11.63
C PRO A 66 -0.05 -3.26 -12.49
N SER A 67 -1.13 -2.74 -11.90
CA SER A 67 -2.39 -2.53 -12.61
C SER A 67 -2.29 -1.29 -13.53
N PRO A 68 -2.64 -1.40 -14.83
CA PRO A 68 -2.66 -0.26 -15.77
C PRO A 68 -3.90 0.63 -15.58
N LYS A 69 -4.65 0.47 -14.48
CA LYS A 69 -5.76 1.35 -14.08
C LYS A 69 -5.70 1.59 -12.57
N GLY A 70 -4.51 1.45 -11.98
CA GLY A 70 -4.28 1.60 -10.55
C GLY A 70 -4.06 3.07 -10.17
N PRO A 71 -4.24 3.44 -8.90
CA PRO A 71 -4.04 4.81 -8.42
C PRO A 71 -2.59 5.32 -8.54
N TRP A 72 -1.65 4.42 -8.84
CA TRP A 72 -0.22 4.68 -8.95
C TRP A 72 0.35 4.56 -10.37
N GLU A 73 -0.49 4.25 -11.36
CA GLU A 73 -0.07 3.93 -12.74
C GLU A 73 0.86 5.00 -13.35
N ASP A 74 0.49 6.26 -13.20
CA ASP A 74 1.10 7.44 -13.83
C ASP A 74 2.34 7.97 -13.10
N CYS A 75 2.71 7.38 -11.97
CA CYS A 75 3.63 8.04 -11.05
C CYS A 75 4.45 7.16 -10.15
N ILE A 76 4.26 5.84 -10.13
CA ILE A 76 4.92 4.95 -9.17
C ILE A 76 6.45 5.03 -9.23
N ASP A 77 6.99 5.28 -10.40
CA ASP A 77 8.41 5.47 -10.70
C ASP A 77 9.02 6.68 -9.95
N ARG A 78 8.21 7.70 -9.65
CA ARG A 78 8.63 8.92 -8.93
C ARG A 78 8.72 8.76 -7.41
N TYR A 79 8.31 7.60 -6.88
CA TYR A 79 8.35 7.29 -5.45
C TYR A 79 9.50 6.33 -5.11
N PRO A 80 10.01 6.32 -3.87
CA PRO A 80 9.63 7.19 -2.77
C PRO A 80 10.20 8.60 -2.93
N VAL A 81 9.43 9.60 -2.52
CA VAL A 81 9.93 10.97 -2.37
C VAL A 81 10.71 11.12 -1.06
N GLN A 82 11.72 11.98 -1.02
CA GLN A 82 12.34 12.36 0.24
C GLN A 82 11.31 13.12 1.08
N THR A 83 10.93 12.55 2.22
CA THR A 83 10.08 13.22 3.20
C THR A 83 10.99 13.73 4.31
N VAL A 84 10.88 15.02 4.63
CA VAL A 84 11.54 15.60 5.80
C VAL A 84 10.94 14.92 7.03
N SER A 85 11.79 14.40 7.92
CA SER A 85 11.36 13.79 9.18
C SER A 85 11.09 14.85 10.22
#